data_AF-A0A2E4XML0-F1
#
_entry.id   AF-A0A2E4XML0-F1
#
_cell.length_a   1.000
_cell.length_b   1.000
_cell.length_c   1.000
_cell.angle_alpha   90.00
_cell.angle_beta   90.00
_cell.angle_gamma   90.00
#
_symmetry.space_group_name_H-M   'P 1'
#
loop_
_entity.id
_entity.type
_entity.pdbx_description
1 polymer ?
#
loop_
_entity_poly.entity_id
_entity_poly.type
_entity_poly.pdbx_seq_one_letter_code
_entity_poly.pdbx_strand_id
1 'polypeptide(L)'
;MGYLNVKLKRDQIKIMFILYHKLVKQKREICIYKMIFIKLIYDKFENENRITRDKETDEGHKYEVLLKVNDRLIDVDRTLTICTWGIKEHLPYDCDIIFDITLFSTKVEGDSKGLTGMDDKIQQSIIDHPKFDIMMEEIIMNIECSNSKVIGIICNYGKQLSVGWAELLKKMYYTKSLIRHRGIDHF
;
A
#
# COMPACT_ATOMS: atom_id res chain seq x y z
N MET A 1 58.81 -30.50 6.40
CA MET A 1 57.76 -30.04 7.33
C MET A 1 56.80 -28.98 6.76
N GLY A 2 56.70 -28.77 5.42
CA GLY A 2 55.82 -27.72 4.84
C GLY A 2 54.41 -28.16 4.40
N TYR A 3 54.18 -29.46 4.16
CA TYR A 3 52.92 -29.94 3.57
C TYR A 3 51.74 -30.07 4.56
N LEU A 4 52.01 -30.29 5.85
CA LEU A 4 50.97 -30.41 6.86
C LEU A 4 50.22 -29.07 7.09
N ASN A 5 50.93 -27.96 6.97
CA ASN A 5 50.42 -26.62 7.26
C ASN A 5 49.46 -26.09 6.18
N VAL A 6 49.64 -26.54 4.93
CA VAL A 6 48.75 -26.18 3.81
C VAL A 6 47.43 -26.94 3.85
N LYS A 7 47.45 -28.21 4.32
CA LYS A 7 46.25 -29.04 4.42
C LYS A 7 45.31 -28.55 5.53
N LEU A 8 45.86 -28.21 6.70
CA LEU A 8 45.11 -27.62 7.81
C LEU A 8 44.42 -26.30 7.42
N LYS A 9 45.09 -25.43 6.65
CA LYS A 9 44.47 -24.19 6.13
C LYS A 9 43.32 -24.45 5.15
N ARG A 10 43.44 -25.45 4.27
CA ARG A 10 42.36 -25.81 3.33
C ARG A 10 41.13 -26.38 4.04
N ASP A 11 41.34 -27.20 5.06
CA ASP A 11 40.24 -27.81 5.81
C ASP A 11 39.52 -26.76 6.69
N GLN A 12 40.26 -25.80 7.27
CA GLN A 12 39.65 -24.66 7.97
C GLN A 12 38.81 -23.77 7.04
N ILE A 13 39.29 -23.49 5.81
CA ILE A 13 38.53 -22.71 4.81
C ILE A 13 37.26 -23.45 4.39
N LYS A 14 37.32 -24.77 4.20
CA LYS A 14 36.11 -25.58 3.89
C LYS A 14 35.09 -25.55 5.02
N ILE A 15 35.53 -25.70 6.28
CA ILE A 15 34.63 -25.63 7.45
C ILE A 15 33.99 -24.24 7.55
N MET A 16 34.76 -23.17 7.32
CA MET A 16 34.24 -21.81 7.30
C MET A 16 33.21 -21.58 6.19
N PHE A 17 33.43 -22.14 4.99
CA PHE A 17 32.52 -22.00 3.87
C PHE A 17 31.21 -22.79 4.10
N ILE A 18 31.29 -23.97 4.71
CA ILE A 18 30.13 -24.77 5.10
C ILE A 18 29.33 -24.06 6.20
N LEU A 19 30.00 -23.49 7.22
CA LEU A 19 29.35 -22.72 8.27
C LEU A 19 28.71 -21.44 7.73
N TYR A 20 29.38 -20.73 6.81
CA TYR A 20 28.84 -19.56 6.13
C TYR A 20 27.60 -19.91 5.31
N HIS A 21 27.63 -20.99 4.51
CA HIS A 21 26.45 -21.43 3.76
C HIS A 21 25.33 -21.93 4.67
N LYS A 22 25.65 -22.58 5.80
CA LYS A 22 24.65 -23.00 6.78
C LYS A 22 24.02 -21.79 7.48
N LEU A 23 24.79 -20.76 7.82
CA LEU A 23 24.30 -19.48 8.35
C LEU A 23 23.51 -18.67 7.32
N VAL A 24 23.90 -18.69 6.04
CA VAL A 24 23.16 -18.05 4.93
C VAL A 24 21.86 -18.80 4.62
N LYS A 25 21.84 -20.14 4.72
CA LYS A 25 20.60 -20.93 4.65
C LYS A 25 19.71 -20.72 5.88
N GLN A 26 20.28 -20.62 7.08
CA GLN A 26 19.52 -20.42 8.32
C GLN A 26 18.98 -18.98 8.44
N LYS A 27 19.67 -17.99 7.84
CA LYS A 27 19.13 -16.63 7.63
C LYS A 27 18.02 -16.53 6.58
N ARG A 28 17.72 -17.60 5.83
CA ARG A 28 16.54 -17.68 4.96
C ARG A 28 15.29 -18.22 5.67
N GLU A 29 15.38 -18.58 6.95
CA GLU A 29 14.25 -19.08 7.76
C GLU A 29 14.09 -18.30 9.07
N ILE A 30 14.42 -17.01 9.05
CA ILE A 30 13.88 -16.07 10.02
C ILE A 30 13.11 -15.03 9.22
N CYS A 31 11.87 -15.38 8.85
CA CYS A 31 10.87 -14.40 8.46
C CYS A 31 10.56 -13.54 9.69
N ILE A 32 11.44 -12.59 9.99
CA ILE A 32 11.00 -11.37 10.64
C ILE A 32 10.04 -10.78 9.61
N TYR A 33 8.73 -10.97 9.81
CA TYR A 33 7.70 -10.31 9.05
C TYR A 33 7.90 -8.81 9.24
N LYS A 34 8.73 -8.23 8.38
CA LYS A 34 8.96 -6.81 8.35
C LYS A 34 7.72 -6.24 7.69
N MET A 35 6.80 -5.75 8.51
CA MET A 35 5.67 -4.94 8.07
C MET A 35 6.18 -3.93 7.04
N ILE A 36 5.65 -3.99 5.83
CA ILE A 36 6.07 -3.11 4.74
C ILE A 36 5.24 -1.82 4.88
N PHE A 37 5.93 -0.70 5.15
CA PHE A 37 5.28 0.60 5.25
C PHE A 37 5.62 1.43 4.01
N ILE A 38 4.62 1.67 3.17
CA ILE A 38 4.76 2.43 1.94
C ILE A 38 4.12 3.79 2.15
N LYS A 39 4.98 4.81 2.19
CA LYS A 39 4.50 6.18 2.24
C LYS A 39 4.26 6.67 0.82
N LEU A 40 3.00 6.96 0.51
CA LEU A 40 2.62 7.54 -0.75
C LEU A 40 2.85 9.06 -0.64
N ILE A 41 4.14 9.45 -0.65
CA ILE A 41 4.58 10.84 -0.58
C ILE A 41 4.50 11.47 -1.97
N TYR A 42 3.99 12.68 -2.03
CA TYR A 42 4.22 13.62 -3.13
C TYR A 42 4.84 14.89 -2.57
N ASP A 43 5.60 15.55 -3.44
CA ASP A 43 6.26 16.79 -3.10
C ASP A 43 5.21 17.89 -2.91
N LYS A 44 5.29 18.62 -1.79
CA LYS A 44 4.35 19.70 -1.43
C LYS A 44 4.27 20.77 -2.54
N PHE A 45 5.36 20.93 -3.29
CA PHE A 45 5.48 21.87 -4.41
C PHE A 45 4.51 21.58 -5.58
N GLU A 46 4.09 20.32 -5.79
CA GLU A 46 3.12 20.00 -6.87
C GLU A 46 1.68 20.40 -6.52
N ASN A 47 1.36 20.59 -5.22
CA ASN A 47 0.03 21.04 -4.77
C ASN A 47 -0.11 22.56 -4.69
N GLU A 48 0.99 23.30 -4.46
CA GLU A 48 0.99 24.76 -4.42
C GLU A 48 0.84 25.37 -5.83
N ASN A 49 1.40 24.70 -6.84
CA ASN A 49 1.01 24.92 -8.23
C ASN A 49 -0.36 24.28 -8.45
N ARG A 50 -1.41 25.08 -8.25
CA ARG A 50 -2.80 24.73 -8.50
C ARG A 50 -2.96 24.10 -9.89
N ILE A 51 -2.83 22.78 -9.99
CA ILE A 51 -3.40 22.03 -11.12
C ILE A 51 -4.90 21.98 -10.86
N THR A 52 -5.56 23.13 -10.98
CA THR A 52 -6.96 23.14 -11.39
C THR A 52 -6.93 22.59 -12.79
N ARG A 53 -7.42 21.36 -13.00
CA ARG A 53 -7.86 20.99 -14.35
C ARG A 53 -8.77 22.13 -14.80
N ASP A 54 -8.43 22.75 -15.92
CA ASP A 54 -9.28 23.77 -16.51
C ASP A 54 -10.67 23.16 -16.63
N LYS A 55 -11.67 23.87 -16.11
CA LYS A 55 -13.06 23.40 -15.98
C LYS A 55 -13.75 23.21 -17.35
N GLU A 56 -13.00 23.09 -18.43
CA GLU A 56 -13.51 23.12 -19.80
C GLU A 56 -13.98 21.75 -20.32
N THR A 57 -13.86 20.69 -19.52
CA THR A 57 -14.56 19.43 -19.78
C THR A 57 -15.31 19.01 -18.52
N ASP A 58 -16.64 19.18 -18.52
CA ASP A 58 -17.58 18.69 -17.50
C ASP A 58 -17.59 17.14 -17.36
N GLU A 59 -16.76 16.45 -18.13
CA GLU A 59 -16.56 15.02 -18.07
C GLU A 59 -15.48 14.73 -17.01
N GLY A 60 -15.91 14.41 -15.78
CA GLY A 60 -15.03 14.06 -14.65
C GLY A 60 -13.98 12.99 -14.99
N HIS A 61 -12.97 12.82 -14.13
CA HIS A 61 -11.88 11.88 -14.40
C HIS A 61 -12.42 10.46 -14.57
N LYS A 62 -12.27 9.90 -15.77
CA LYS A 62 -12.65 8.52 -16.05
C LYS A 62 -11.43 7.63 -15.86
N TYR A 63 -11.38 6.94 -14.72
CA TYR A 63 -10.34 5.96 -14.45
C TYR A 63 -10.56 4.69 -15.28
N GLU A 64 -9.50 4.20 -15.92
CA GLU A 64 -9.49 2.92 -16.61
C GLU A 64 -8.93 1.83 -15.69
N VAL A 65 -9.73 0.81 -15.42
CA VAL A 65 -9.33 -0.32 -14.58
C VAL A 65 -8.23 -1.13 -15.28
N LEU A 66 -7.10 -1.28 -14.60
CA LEU A 66 -5.96 -2.06 -15.06
C LEU A 66 -6.30 -3.56 -15.04
N LEU A 67 -5.83 -4.30 -16.03
CA LEU A 67 -5.93 -5.78 -16.06
C LEU A 67 -4.62 -6.46 -15.62
N LYS A 68 -3.50 -5.73 -15.71
CA LYS A 68 -2.17 -6.21 -15.37
C LYS A 68 -1.30 -5.07 -14.85
N VAL A 69 -0.32 -5.41 -14.00
CA VAL A 69 0.76 -4.51 -13.54
C VAL A 69 2.08 -5.26 -13.64
N ASN A 70 3.10 -4.66 -14.27
CA ASN A 70 4.42 -5.30 -14.54
C ASN A 70 4.30 -6.72 -15.12
N ASP A 71 3.48 -6.87 -16.17
CA ASP A 71 3.18 -8.13 -16.85
C ASP A 71 2.54 -9.23 -15.99
N ARG A 72 2.11 -8.88 -14.78
CA ARG A 72 1.37 -9.76 -13.88
C ARG A 72 -0.12 -9.44 -13.92
N LEU A 73 -0.94 -10.45 -14.14
CA LEU A 73 -2.40 -10.31 -14.09
C LEU A 73 -2.84 -9.96 -12.66
N ILE A 74 -3.78 -9.04 -12.55
CA ILE A 74 -4.40 -8.69 -11.26
C ILE A 74 -5.44 -9.76 -10.92
N ASP A 75 -5.34 -10.34 -9.72
CA ASP A 75 -6.33 -11.30 -9.23
C ASP A 75 -7.53 -10.55 -8.63
N VAL A 76 -8.52 -10.24 -9.46
CA VAL A 76 -9.73 -9.52 -9.05
C VAL A 76 -10.61 -10.30 -8.06
N ASP A 77 -10.46 -11.62 -8.04
CA ASP A 77 -11.19 -12.54 -7.16
C ASP A 77 -10.47 -12.79 -5.83
N ARG A 78 -9.30 -12.18 -5.65
CA ARG A 78 -8.49 -12.30 -4.44
C ARG A 78 -9.29 -11.89 -3.21
N THR A 79 -9.36 -12.80 -2.24
CA THR A 79 -9.92 -12.50 -0.93
C THR A 79 -8.88 -11.77 -0.09
N LEU A 80 -8.95 -10.43 -0.12
CA LEU A 80 -8.09 -9.52 0.64
C LEU A 80 -8.84 -8.99 1.87
N THR A 81 -8.14 -8.74 2.99
CA THR A 81 -8.69 -7.91 4.07
C THR A 81 -8.08 -6.51 3.99
N ILE A 82 -8.91 -5.49 3.81
CA ILE A 82 -8.51 -4.08 3.73
C ILE A 82 -8.90 -3.40 5.03
N CYS A 83 -7.90 -2.96 5.78
CA CYS A 83 -8.07 -2.31 7.07
C CYS A 83 -7.83 -0.81 6.93
N THR A 84 -8.66 0.02 7.57
CA THR A 84 -8.47 1.47 7.57
C THR A 84 -8.53 2.06 8.97
N TRP A 85 -7.68 3.04 9.24
CA TRP A 85 -7.66 3.76 10.51
C TRP A 85 -6.98 5.13 10.38
N GLY A 86 -7.15 5.94 11.42
CA GLY A 86 -6.54 7.25 11.54
C GLY A 86 -5.34 7.22 12.47
N ILE A 87 -4.16 7.66 12.02
CA ILE A 87 -2.93 7.62 12.83
C ILE A 87 -3.00 8.48 14.10
N LYS A 88 -3.89 9.48 14.14
CA LYS A 88 -4.06 10.36 15.29
C LYS A 88 -5.11 9.88 16.30
N GLU A 89 -6.03 9.03 15.86
CA GLU A 89 -7.26 8.73 16.60
C GLU A 89 -7.39 7.26 16.99
N HIS A 90 -6.68 6.36 16.29
CA HIS A 90 -6.94 4.93 16.37
C HIS A 90 -5.65 4.12 16.53
N LEU A 91 -5.75 3.01 17.27
CA LEU A 91 -4.70 1.99 17.29
C LEU A 91 -4.58 1.31 15.92
N PRO A 92 -3.37 0.93 15.49
CA PRO A 92 -3.15 0.26 14.21
C PRO A 92 -3.73 -1.16 14.19
N TYR A 93 -4.01 -1.65 12.98
CA TYR A 93 -4.21 -3.08 12.73
C TYR A 93 -2.86 -3.77 12.46
N ASP A 94 -2.82 -5.08 12.71
CA ASP A 94 -1.75 -5.93 12.22
C ASP A 94 -1.99 -6.20 10.73
N CYS A 95 -1.05 -5.79 9.88
CA CYS A 95 -1.17 -5.82 8.42
C CYS A 95 0.16 -6.27 7.82
N ASP A 96 0.10 -6.99 6.70
CA ASP A 96 1.29 -7.39 5.95
C ASP A 96 1.97 -6.16 5.33
N ILE A 97 1.14 -5.22 4.84
CA ILE A 97 1.55 -3.98 4.19
C ILE A 97 0.63 -2.83 4.60
N ILE A 98 1.20 -1.63 4.74
CA ILE A 98 0.48 -0.41 5.10
C ILE A 98 0.81 0.69 4.09
N PHE A 99 -0.23 1.29 3.53
CA PHE A 99 -0.18 2.44 2.64
C PHE A 99 -0.53 3.71 3.41
N ASP A 100 0.46 4.60 3.55
CA ASP A 100 0.32 5.89 4.23
C ASP A 100 -0.03 6.99 3.24
N ILE A 101 -1.28 7.46 3.35
CA ILE A 101 -1.86 8.57 2.60
C ILE A 101 -2.13 9.77 3.51
N THR A 102 -1.42 9.92 4.62
CA THR A 102 -1.61 11.04 5.58
C THR A 102 -1.31 12.41 4.99
N LEU A 103 -0.48 12.45 3.95
CA LEU A 103 -0.22 13.66 3.20
C LEU A 103 -1.30 13.94 2.15
N PHE A 104 -2.27 13.03 1.92
CA PHE A 104 -3.16 13.09 0.75
C PHE A 104 -4.21 14.12 1.03
N SER A 105 -4.45 14.95 0.03
CA SER A 105 -5.42 16.02 0.13
C SER A 105 -6.17 16.07 -1.18
N THR A 106 -7.49 16.04 -1.08
CA THR A 106 -8.35 16.35 -2.20
C THR A 106 -9.36 17.43 -1.79
N LYS A 107 -9.91 18.12 -2.78
CA LYS A 107 -10.89 19.18 -2.58
C LYS A 107 -12.28 18.61 -2.78
N VAL A 108 -13.09 18.72 -1.74
CA VAL A 108 -14.50 18.40 -1.77
C VAL A 108 -15.24 19.72 -1.71
N GLU A 109 -16.04 20.04 -2.74
CA GLU A 109 -16.84 21.26 -2.73
C GLU A 109 -17.93 21.20 -1.65
N GLY A 110 -18.16 22.28 -0.90
CA GLY A 110 -19.18 22.34 0.17
C GLY A 110 -18.73 21.74 1.52
N ASP A 111 -19.69 21.54 2.44
CA ASP A 111 -19.39 21.01 3.77
C ASP A 111 -19.11 19.51 3.73
N SER A 112 -17.89 19.12 4.10
CA SER A 112 -17.44 17.73 4.14
C SER A 112 -17.45 17.13 5.54
N LYS A 113 -17.78 17.88 6.60
CA LYS A 113 -17.68 17.41 8.00
C LYS A 113 -18.54 16.16 8.26
N GLY A 114 -19.71 16.09 7.64
CA GLY A 114 -20.61 14.94 7.73
C GLY A 114 -20.21 13.74 6.89
N LEU A 115 -19.38 13.94 5.86
CA LEU A 115 -19.04 12.90 4.89
C LEU A 115 -17.95 11.95 5.40
N THR A 116 -18.01 10.73 4.91
CA THR A 116 -17.09 9.62 5.12
C THR A 116 -16.52 9.17 3.77
N GLY A 117 -15.53 8.29 3.78
CA GLY A 117 -15.01 7.72 2.54
C GLY A 117 -15.98 6.80 1.79
N MET A 118 -17.10 6.42 2.41
CA MET A 118 -18.16 5.65 1.74
C MET A 118 -19.01 6.54 0.83
N ASP A 119 -19.02 7.85 1.04
CA ASP A 119 -19.80 8.79 0.24
C ASP A 119 -19.18 8.96 -1.16
N ASP A 120 -20.00 8.80 -2.21
CA ASP A 120 -19.58 8.94 -3.62
C ASP A 120 -18.84 10.25 -3.88
N LYS A 121 -19.23 11.32 -3.19
CA LYS A 121 -18.59 12.64 -3.31
C LYS A 121 -17.13 12.64 -2.85
N ILE A 122 -16.80 11.89 -1.79
CA ILE A 122 -15.41 11.74 -1.33
C ILE A 122 -14.65 10.83 -2.27
N GLN A 123 -15.26 9.72 -2.71
CA GLN A 123 -14.65 8.78 -3.66
C GLN A 123 -14.32 9.46 -4.99
N GLN A 124 -15.27 10.22 -5.56
CA GLN A 124 -15.07 10.96 -6.80
C GLN A 124 -13.96 12.00 -6.65
N SER A 125 -13.93 12.73 -5.53
CA SER A 125 -12.86 13.67 -5.22
C SER A 125 -11.48 13.00 -5.13
N ILE A 126 -11.39 11.74 -4.69
CA ILE A 126 -10.15 10.95 -4.73
C ILE A 126 -9.80 10.57 -6.18
N ILE A 127 -10.77 10.09 -6.97
CA ILE A 127 -10.58 9.71 -8.38
C ILE A 127 -10.11 10.91 -9.22
N ASP A 128 -10.72 12.08 -9.03
CA ASP A 128 -10.40 13.30 -9.77
C ASP A 128 -9.01 13.86 -9.46
N HIS A 129 -8.33 13.33 -8.44
CA HIS A 129 -6.99 13.76 -8.08
C HIS A 129 -6.00 13.45 -9.24
N PRO A 130 -5.17 14.42 -9.69
CA PRO A 130 -4.27 14.22 -10.83
C PRO A 130 -3.27 13.05 -10.70
N LYS A 131 -3.01 12.59 -9.48
CA LYS A 131 -2.11 11.47 -9.18
C LYS A 131 -2.83 10.18 -8.83
N PHE A 132 -4.16 10.14 -8.92
CA PHE A 132 -4.96 8.97 -8.57
C PHE A 132 -4.45 7.71 -9.28
N ASP A 133 -4.29 7.79 -10.60
CA ASP A 133 -3.91 6.65 -11.43
C ASP A 133 -2.57 6.03 -11.01
N ILE A 134 -1.55 6.88 -10.84
CA ILE A 134 -0.19 6.46 -10.44
C ILE A 134 -0.20 5.87 -9.03
N MET A 135 -0.94 6.48 -8.09
CA MET A 135 -1.03 5.97 -6.72
C MET A 135 -1.79 4.63 -6.66
N MET A 136 -2.87 4.50 -7.43
CA MET A 136 -3.64 3.27 -7.53
C MET A 136 -2.79 2.14 -8.13
N GLU A 137 -2.06 2.42 -9.21
CA GLU A 137 -1.11 1.47 -9.80
C GLU A 137 -0.05 1.02 -8.79
N GLU A 138 0.56 1.95 -8.04
CA GLU A 138 1.56 1.62 -7.01
C GLU A 138 0.96 0.73 -5.91
N ILE A 139 -0.25 1.00 -5.45
CA ILE A 139 -0.94 0.18 -4.46
C ILE A 139 -1.14 -1.24 -4.99
N ILE A 140 -1.71 -1.38 -6.19
CA ILE A 140 -1.98 -2.68 -6.82
C ILE A 140 -0.68 -3.44 -7.03
N MET A 141 0.35 -2.79 -7.57
CA MET A 141 1.67 -3.38 -7.77
C MET A 141 2.17 -4.02 -6.47
N ASN A 142 2.10 -3.28 -5.37
CA ASN A 142 2.60 -3.76 -4.09
C ASN A 142 1.75 -4.89 -3.51
N ILE A 143 0.42 -4.85 -3.67
CA ILE A 143 -0.47 -5.95 -3.26
C ILE A 143 -0.11 -7.23 -4.03
N GLU A 144 -0.01 -7.14 -5.35
CA GLU A 144 0.27 -8.29 -6.20
C GLU A 144 1.68 -8.83 -5.98
N CYS A 145 2.70 -7.97 -5.93
CA CYS A 145 4.10 -8.37 -5.73
C CYS A 145 4.40 -8.95 -4.35
N SER A 146 3.79 -8.42 -3.29
CA SER A 146 4.02 -8.91 -1.92
C SER A 146 3.20 -10.15 -1.55
N ASN A 147 2.17 -10.48 -2.34
CA ASN A 147 1.18 -11.50 -2.00
C ASN A 147 0.51 -11.26 -0.62
N SER A 148 0.28 -10.00 -0.26
CA SER A 148 -0.35 -9.61 1.01
C SER A 148 -1.78 -10.14 1.14
N LYS A 149 -2.18 -10.55 2.34
CA LYS A 149 -3.55 -10.98 2.66
C LYS A 149 -4.30 -9.91 3.44
N VAL A 150 -3.59 -9.17 4.29
CA VAL A 150 -4.14 -8.08 5.09
C VAL A 150 -3.37 -6.81 4.78
N ILE A 151 -4.06 -5.80 4.27
CA ILE A 151 -3.46 -4.51 3.94
C ILE A 151 -4.05 -3.41 4.82
N GLY A 152 -3.26 -2.40 5.13
CA GLY A 152 -3.67 -1.20 5.83
C GLY A 152 -3.65 0.01 4.91
N ILE A 153 -4.66 0.88 5.01
CA ILE A 153 -4.65 2.21 4.40
C ILE A 153 -4.91 3.23 5.50
N ILE A 154 -3.98 4.17 5.67
CA ILE A 154 -4.00 5.09 6.81
C ILE A 154 -4.00 6.54 6.37
N CYS A 155 -4.83 7.35 7.03
CA CYS A 155 -4.79 8.80 6.92
C CYS A 155 -4.73 9.43 8.31
N ASN A 156 -4.87 10.76 8.40
CA ASN A 156 -4.77 11.44 9.70
C ASN A 156 -5.84 10.98 10.70
N TYR A 157 -7.10 10.95 10.27
CA TYR A 157 -8.26 10.73 11.17
C TYR A 157 -9.04 9.44 10.89
N GLY A 158 -8.77 8.75 9.78
CA GLY A 158 -9.36 7.44 9.52
C GLY A 158 -10.83 7.44 9.05
N LYS A 159 -11.40 8.61 8.73
CA LYS A 159 -12.82 8.77 8.38
C LYS A 159 -13.11 8.90 6.88
N GLN A 160 -12.32 9.71 6.18
CA GLN A 160 -12.58 10.10 4.79
C GLN A 160 -11.62 9.38 3.83
N LEU A 161 -10.37 9.85 3.75
CA LEU A 161 -9.45 9.42 2.70
C LEU A 161 -9.10 7.93 2.77
N SER A 162 -8.73 7.41 3.95
CA SER A 162 -8.37 5.99 4.09
C SER A 162 -9.53 5.06 3.77
N VAL A 163 -10.74 5.42 4.23
CA VAL A 163 -11.99 4.73 3.93
C VAL A 163 -12.25 4.77 2.42
N GLY A 164 -12.16 5.95 1.79
CA GLY A 164 -12.46 6.12 0.37
C GLY A 164 -11.52 5.34 -0.54
N TRP A 165 -10.22 5.34 -0.25
CA TRP A 165 -9.26 4.50 -0.97
C TRP A 165 -9.55 3.00 -0.82
N ALA A 166 -9.94 2.53 0.37
CA ALA A 166 -10.29 1.13 0.59
C ALA A 166 -11.55 0.72 -0.19
N GLU A 167 -12.59 1.56 -0.15
CA GLU A 167 -13.83 1.33 -0.90
C GLU A 167 -13.59 1.32 -2.42
N LEU A 168 -12.78 2.25 -2.93
CA LEU A 168 -12.40 2.29 -4.33
C LEU A 168 -11.64 1.04 -4.77
N LEU A 169 -10.67 0.58 -3.98
CA LEU A 169 -9.93 -0.65 -4.26
C LEU A 169 -10.84 -1.88 -4.33
N LYS A 170 -11.78 -2.01 -3.40
CA LYS A 170 -12.77 -3.09 -3.43
C LYS A 170 -13.69 -3.00 -4.64
N LYS A 171 -14.20 -1.79 -4.92
CA LYS A 171 -15.15 -1.55 -6.02
C LYS A 171 -14.51 -1.80 -7.38
N MET A 172 -13.25 -1.43 -7.56
CA MET A 172 -12.56 -1.46 -8.86
C MET A 172 -11.77 -2.74 -9.11
N TYR A 173 -11.13 -3.30 -8.06
CA TYR A 173 -10.15 -4.38 -8.23
C TYR A 173 -10.48 -5.62 -7.41
N TYR A 174 -10.69 -5.49 -6.11
CA TYR A 174 -10.78 -6.63 -5.20
C TYR A 174 -12.19 -6.82 -4.67
N THR A 175 -13.12 -7.18 -5.54
CA THR A 175 -14.57 -7.19 -5.22
C THR A 175 -14.95 -8.17 -4.10
N LYS A 176 -14.16 -9.24 -3.93
CA LYS A 176 -14.31 -10.24 -2.85
C LYS A 176 -13.59 -9.86 -1.55
N SER A 177 -13.03 -8.66 -1.46
CA SER A 177 -12.34 -8.22 -0.25
C SER A 177 -13.29 -7.93 0.91
N LEU A 178 -12.79 -8.17 2.13
CA LEU A 178 -13.40 -7.77 3.38
C LEU A 178 -12.81 -6.43 3.81
N ILE A 179 -13.65 -5.46 4.17
CA ILE A 179 -13.19 -4.16 4.65
C ILE A 179 -13.49 -4.01 6.14
N ARG A 180 -12.57 -3.38 6.87
CA ARG A 180 -12.71 -3.02 8.29
C ARG A 180 -12.30 -1.56 8.50
N HIS A 181 -13.17 -0.75 9.08
CA HIS A 181 -12.93 0.68 9.26
C HIS A 181 -13.04 1.11 10.73
N ARG A 182 -11.90 1.33 11.40
CA ARG A 182 -11.94 1.82 12.79
C ARG A 182 -12.62 3.18 12.94
N GLY A 183 -12.49 4.06 11.94
CA GLY A 183 -12.98 5.43 12.03
C GLY A 183 -14.48 5.62 11.81
N ILE A 184 -15.19 4.57 11.39
CA ILE A 184 -16.62 4.65 11.06
C ILE A 184 -17.47 3.45 11.50
N ASP A 185 -16.87 2.30 11.87
CA ASP A 185 -17.60 1.08 12.31
C ASP A 185 -18.26 1.20 13.72
N HIS A 186 -18.33 2.41 14.29
CA HIS A 186 -18.89 2.68 15.63
C HIS A 186 -20.20 3.50 15.62
N PHE A 187 -20.90 3.56 14.48
CA PHE A 187 -22.22 4.18 14.36
C PHE A 187 -23.33 3.13 14.20
#